data_AF-N6ZUK7-F1
#
_entry.id   AF-N6ZUK7-F1
#
_cell.length_a   1.000
_cell.length_b   1.000
_cell.length_c   1.000
_cell.angle_alpha   90.00
_cell.angle_beta   90.00
_cell.angle_gamma   90.00
#
_symmetry.space_group_name_H-M   'P 1'
#
loop_
_entity.id
_entity.type
_entity.pdbx_description
1 polymer ?
#
loop_
_entity_poly.entity_id
_entity_poly.type
_entity_poly.pdbx_seq_one_letter_code
_entity_poly.pdbx_strand_id
1 'polypeptide(L)'
;MYVARWWASPGEYKPWPEELIFFFEEAGTEIVPTLAEAKKTLATLGSGAFVGGGIRHWCGIFACHVLHYAGVDVSWTLHGGRMKGKSGYQIQYVPGDRNIRPGDVAVVPKAHHHFVVTAIDYDNNQLESVDGNTTGQYIRQRDKKIRYSWKDGPDYASRNIYGYYRVLV
;
A
#
# COMPACT_ATOMS: atom_id res chain seq x y z
N MET A 1 -4.21 5.17 -12.18
CA MET A 1 -4.81 3.82 -12.32
C MET A 1 -3.90 2.86 -13.09
N TYR A 2 -3.47 3.17 -14.32
CA TYR A 2 -2.50 2.36 -15.08
C TYR A 2 -1.12 2.26 -14.41
N VAL A 3 -0.67 3.30 -13.72
CA VAL A 3 0.62 3.36 -13.02
C VAL A 3 0.78 2.22 -12.00
N ALA A 4 -0.23 1.99 -11.16
CA ALA A 4 -0.16 0.94 -10.15
C ALA A 4 -0.04 -0.46 -10.78
N ARG A 5 -0.82 -0.74 -11.84
CA ARG A 5 -0.81 -2.03 -12.53
C ARG A 5 0.52 -2.33 -13.22
N TRP A 6 1.25 -1.30 -13.67
CA TRP A 6 2.59 -1.46 -14.25
C TRP A 6 3.56 -2.14 -13.27
N TRP A 7 3.51 -1.76 -11.98
CA TRP A 7 4.33 -2.32 -10.91
C TRP A 7 4.01 -3.76 -10.54
N ALA A 8 2.96 -4.36 -11.11
CA ALA A 8 2.61 -5.75 -10.89
C ALA A 8 2.45 -6.53 -12.19
N SER A 9 3.00 -6.06 -13.32
CA SER A 9 2.85 -6.72 -14.62
C SER A 9 3.93 -7.81 -14.82
N PRO A 10 3.57 -9.04 -15.25
CA PRO A 10 2.24 -9.50 -15.69
C PRO A 10 1.34 -10.08 -14.58
N GLY A 11 1.78 -10.08 -13.32
CA GLY A 11 0.94 -10.43 -12.17
C GLY A 11 1.62 -10.19 -10.81
N GLU A 12 2.95 -10.28 -10.78
CA GLU A 12 3.77 -9.92 -9.62
C GLU A 12 5.14 -9.35 -10.03
N TYR A 13 5.72 -8.55 -9.15
CA TYR A 13 7.05 -7.96 -9.30
C TYR A 13 7.75 -7.93 -7.95
N LYS A 14 9.06 -8.20 -7.92
CA LYS A 14 9.87 -8.08 -6.71
C LYS A 14 10.90 -6.96 -6.92
N PRO A 15 10.93 -5.94 -6.04
CA PRO A 15 11.87 -4.85 -6.19
C PRO A 15 13.30 -5.30 -5.93
N TRP A 16 14.24 -4.58 -6.52
CA TRP A 16 15.66 -4.64 -6.18
C TRP A 16 15.94 -3.94 -4.84
N PRO A 17 17.04 -4.25 -4.14
CA PRO A 17 17.39 -3.58 -2.89
C PRO A 17 17.41 -2.05 -2.99
N GLU A 18 17.97 -1.53 -4.08
CA GLU A 18 18.09 -0.10 -4.37
C GLU A 18 16.71 0.55 -4.60
N GLU A 19 15.78 -0.16 -5.23
CA GLU A 19 14.41 0.33 -5.39
C GLU A 19 13.64 0.33 -4.08
N LEU A 20 13.84 -0.68 -3.25
CA LEU A 20 13.24 -0.70 -1.92
C LEU A 20 13.69 0.52 -1.11
N ILE A 21 14.97 0.89 -1.19
CA ILE A 21 15.50 2.11 -0.56
C ILE A 21 14.83 3.34 -1.17
N PHE A 22 14.78 3.42 -2.50
CA PHE A 22 14.16 4.53 -3.22
C PHE A 22 12.70 4.73 -2.83
N PHE A 23 11.91 3.66 -2.63
CA PHE A 23 10.53 3.78 -2.15
C PHE A 23 10.43 4.49 -0.80
N PHE A 24 11.36 4.23 0.13
CA PHE A 24 11.39 4.89 1.44
C PHE A 24 11.83 6.35 1.32
N GLU A 25 12.89 6.62 0.54
CA GLU A 25 13.40 7.97 0.29
C GLU A 25 12.33 8.86 -0.33
N GLU A 26 11.72 8.38 -1.42
CA GLU A 26 10.72 9.14 -2.16
C GLU A 26 9.46 9.34 -1.31
N ALA A 27 9.02 8.34 -0.55
CA ALA A 27 7.91 8.49 0.41
C ALA A 27 8.22 9.42 1.59
N GLY A 28 9.44 9.98 1.69
CA GLY A 28 9.82 10.94 2.71
C GLY A 28 9.75 10.38 4.13
N THR A 29 10.07 9.09 4.31
CA THR A 29 10.03 8.45 5.63
C THR A 29 11.10 9.00 6.56
N GLU A 30 10.85 8.96 7.86
CA GLU A 30 11.75 9.48 8.89
C GLU A 30 13.10 8.75 8.94
N ILE A 31 13.12 7.48 8.50
CA ILE A 31 14.30 6.62 8.44
C ILE A 31 14.24 5.83 7.15
N VAL A 32 15.37 5.72 6.46
CA VAL A 32 15.51 4.95 5.21
C VAL A 32 16.39 3.72 5.48
N PRO A 33 16.05 2.53 4.94
CA PRO A 33 16.90 1.35 5.05
C PRO A 33 18.28 1.60 4.41
N THR A 34 19.33 1.13 5.06
CA THR A 34 20.63 1.00 4.41
C THR A 34 20.60 -0.08 3.32
N LEU A 35 21.56 -0.06 2.39
CA LEU A 35 21.69 -1.12 1.39
C LEU A 35 21.85 -2.52 2.00
N ALA A 36 22.55 -2.63 3.12
CA ALA A 36 22.70 -3.90 3.83
C ALA A 36 21.36 -4.39 4.40
N GLU A 37 20.56 -3.49 4.99
CA GLU A 37 19.22 -3.80 5.49
C GLU A 37 18.24 -4.17 4.37
N ALA A 38 18.28 -3.47 3.24
CA ALA A 38 17.45 -3.76 2.07
C ALA A 38 17.79 -5.13 1.45
N LYS A 39 19.08 -5.44 1.28
CA LYS A 39 19.54 -6.76 0.81
C LYS A 39 19.09 -7.87 1.76
N LYS A 40 19.31 -7.67 3.07
CA LYS A 40 18.88 -8.64 4.10
C LYS A 40 17.36 -8.82 4.07
N THR A 41 16.60 -7.74 3.97
CA THR A 41 15.13 -7.76 3.86
C THR A 41 14.66 -8.67 2.73
N LEU A 42 15.15 -8.43 1.51
CA LEU A 42 14.70 -9.13 0.32
C LEU A 42 15.16 -10.60 0.27
N ALA A 43 16.23 -10.92 1.01
CA ALA A 43 16.77 -12.27 1.13
C ALA A 43 16.08 -13.11 2.22
N THR A 44 15.70 -12.52 3.36
CA THR A 44 15.31 -13.29 4.56
C THR A 44 13.86 -13.11 5.01
N LEU A 45 13.23 -11.98 4.70
CA LEU A 45 11.89 -11.67 5.23
C LEU A 45 10.79 -12.06 4.25
N GLY A 46 9.72 -12.66 4.76
CA GLY A 46 8.49 -12.90 3.98
C GLY A 46 7.70 -11.62 3.72
N SER A 47 7.71 -10.65 4.64
CA SER A 47 7.18 -9.30 4.46
C SER A 47 7.82 -8.34 5.47
N GLY A 48 7.72 -7.05 5.22
CA GLY A 48 8.36 -5.98 5.98
C GLY A 48 9.81 -5.77 5.57
N ALA A 49 10.40 -4.67 6.04
CA ALA A 49 11.78 -4.28 5.80
C ALA A 49 12.49 -3.97 7.11
N PHE A 50 13.76 -4.38 7.21
CA PHE A 50 14.67 -3.91 8.24
C PHE A 50 14.92 -2.41 8.03
N VAL A 51 14.67 -1.61 9.05
CA VAL A 51 14.91 -0.16 9.04
C VAL A 51 15.08 0.34 10.48
N GLY A 52 16.16 1.06 10.74
CA GLY A 52 16.40 1.72 12.04
C GLY A 52 16.40 0.74 13.22
N GLY A 53 16.89 -0.48 13.02
CA GLY A 53 16.93 -1.53 14.06
C GLY A 53 15.62 -2.29 14.29
N GLY A 54 14.57 -2.04 13.51
CA GLY A 54 13.29 -2.76 13.58
C GLY A 54 12.81 -3.29 12.23
N ILE A 55 11.68 -4.01 12.24
CA ILE A 55 10.96 -4.39 11.01
C ILE A 55 9.75 -3.47 10.85
N ARG A 56 9.57 -2.93 9.64
CA ARG A 56 8.42 -2.08 9.26
C ARG A 56 7.80 -2.56 7.95
N HIS A 57 6.48 -2.59 7.88
CA HIS A 57 5.77 -2.91 6.65
C HIS A 57 5.81 -1.74 5.67
N TRP A 58 5.97 -2.03 4.38
CA TRP A 58 6.17 -1.03 3.32
C TRP A 58 5.01 -0.93 2.32
N CYS A 59 3.84 -1.52 2.61
CA CYS A 59 2.68 -1.43 1.72
C CYS A 59 2.15 0.00 1.55
N GLY A 60 2.15 0.80 2.62
CA GLY A 60 1.81 2.23 2.55
C GLY A 60 2.89 3.09 1.90
N ILE A 61 4.17 2.73 2.09
CA ILE A 61 5.33 3.37 1.45
C ILE A 61 5.27 3.18 -0.07
N PHE A 62 5.01 1.95 -0.51
CA PHE A 62 4.77 1.67 -1.93
C PHE A 62 3.55 2.44 -2.47
N ALA A 63 2.48 2.57 -1.69
CA ALA A 63 1.34 3.38 -2.11
C ALA A 63 1.70 4.86 -2.31
N CYS A 64 2.54 5.45 -1.44
CA CYS A 64 3.11 6.79 -1.66
C CYS A 64 3.90 6.85 -2.96
N HIS A 65 4.76 5.86 -3.22
CA HIS A 65 5.54 5.80 -4.45
C HIS A 65 4.67 5.81 -5.72
N VAL A 66 3.60 5.00 -5.74
CA VAL A 66 2.64 5.00 -6.85
C VAL A 66 1.96 6.35 -7.04
N LEU A 67 1.66 7.05 -5.95
CA LEU A 67 1.05 8.38 -5.98
C LEU A 67 2.03 9.47 -6.46
N HIS A 68 3.30 9.41 -6.07
CA HIS A 68 4.34 10.29 -6.60
C HIS A 68 4.53 10.14 -8.10
N TYR A 69 4.55 8.90 -8.60
CA TYR A 69 4.62 8.64 -10.02
C TYR A 69 3.38 9.19 -10.78
N ALA A 70 2.24 9.34 -10.09
CA ALA A 70 1.04 9.99 -10.61
C ALA A 70 1.01 11.51 -10.38
N GLY A 71 2.08 12.13 -9.85
CA GLY A 71 2.20 13.57 -9.62
C GLY A 71 1.59 14.08 -8.31
N VAL A 72 1.26 13.19 -7.37
CA VAL A 72 0.65 13.56 -6.08
C VAL A 72 1.72 13.54 -4.98
N ASP A 73 2.02 14.69 -4.40
CA ASP A 73 3.07 14.87 -3.37
C ASP A 73 2.57 14.43 -1.97
N VAL A 74 3.02 13.27 -1.51
CA VAL A 74 2.59 12.63 -0.26
C VAL A 74 3.77 12.03 0.50
N SER A 75 3.71 12.02 1.82
CA SER A 75 4.68 11.34 2.66
C SER A 75 4.08 10.22 3.50
N TRP A 76 4.93 9.31 3.94
CA TRP A 76 4.59 8.22 4.84
C TRP A 76 5.24 8.40 6.21
N THR A 77 4.46 8.26 7.29
CA THR A 77 5.02 8.20 8.64
C THR A 77 5.26 6.76 9.05
N LEU A 78 6.53 6.38 9.27
CA LEU A 78 6.88 5.11 9.90
C LEU A 78 6.28 5.02 11.30
N HIS A 79 6.23 6.16 11.99
CA HIS A 79 5.59 6.30 13.28
C HIS A 79 4.10 6.59 13.04
N GLY A 80 3.27 5.56 13.23
CA GLY A 80 1.81 5.64 13.11
C GLY A 80 1.23 5.07 11.82
N GLY A 81 2.05 4.83 10.79
CA GLY A 81 1.62 4.16 9.56
C GLY A 81 0.55 4.94 8.81
N ARG A 82 0.79 6.22 8.57
CA ARG A 82 -0.18 7.12 7.93
C ARG A 82 0.42 7.84 6.73
N MET A 83 -0.42 8.05 5.74
CA MET A 83 -0.12 8.90 4.60
C MET A 83 -0.49 10.36 4.94
N LYS A 84 0.35 11.31 4.52
CA LYS A 84 0.12 12.75 4.67
C LYS A 84 0.31 13.42 3.31
N GLY A 85 -0.58 14.33 2.94
CA GLY A 85 -0.33 15.24 1.83
C GLY A 85 0.65 16.32 2.29
N LYS A 86 1.51 16.80 1.40
CA LYS A 86 2.36 17.98 1.68
C LYS A 86 1.54 19.25 1.90
N SER A 87 0.35 19.29 1.30
CA SER A 87 -0.70 20.27 1.60
C SER A 87 -2.02 19.57 1.92
N GLY A 88 -2.92 20.28 2.63
CA GLY A 88 -4.25 19.77 2.98
C GLY A 88 -5.19 19.52 1.79
N TYR A 89 -4.77 19.86 0.56
CA TYR A 89 -5.57 19.75 -0.66
C TYR A 89 -5.16 18.60 -1.57
N GLN A 90 -4.16 17.78 -1.18
CA GLN A 90 -3.67 16.69 -2.03
C GLN A 90 -4.34 15.37 -1.71
N ILE A 91 -4.47 15.06 -0.41
CA ILE A 91 -5.14 13.85 0.03
C ILE A 91 -6.04 14.10 1.23
N GLN A 92 -7.07 13.27 1.37
CA GLN A 92 -7.95 13.23 2.52
C GLN A 92 -8.14 11.80 2.99
N TYR A 93 -7.99 11.53 4.28
CA TYR A 93 -8.46 10.28 4.86
C TYR A 93 -9.98 10.31 5.03
N VAL A 94 -10.66 9.29 4.51
CA VAL A 94 -12.10 9.12 4.63
C VAL A 94 -12.38 7.80 5.36
N PRO A 95 -13.12 7.81 6.48
CA PRO A 95 -13.50 6.58 7.17
C PRO A 95 -14.58 5.81 6.40
N GLY A 96 -14.53 4.48 6.48
CA GLY A 96 -15.48 3.57 5.87
C GLY A 96 -15.10 3.10 4.46
N ASP A 97 -16.03 2.37 3.84
CA ASP A 97 -15.81 1.65 2.57
C ASP A 97 -16.64 2.19 1.39
N ARG A 98 -17.36 3.30 1.62
CA ARG A 98 -18.29 3.88 0.64
C ARG A 98 -17.56 4.86 -0.27
N ASN A 99 -17.98 4.86 -1.53
CA ASN A 99 -17.49 5.76 -2.58
C ASN A 99 -15.99 5.65 -2.86
N ILE A 100 -15.32 4.58 -2.46
CA ILE A 100 -13.95 4.25 -2.91
C ILE A 100 -13.94 4.26 -4.43
N ARG A 101 -12.88 4.80 -5.01
CA ARG A 101 -12.69 4.87 -6.46
C ARG A 101 -11.27 4.43 -6.82
N PRO A 102 -11.05 4.04 -8.08
CA PRO A 102 -9.70 3.77 -8.56
C PRO A 102 -8.77 4.96 -8.33
N GLY A 103 -7.55 4.68 -7.84
CA GLY A 103 -6.56 5.68 -7.43
C GLY A 103 -6.58 6.00 -5.93
N ASP A 104 -7.64 5.66 -5.20
CA ASP A 104 -7.61 5.74 -3.73
C ASP A 104 -6.68 4.67 -3.14
N VAL A 105 -6.16 4.94 -1.94
CA VAL A 105 -5.36 3.99 -1.16
C VAL A 105 -6.21 3.49 0.01
N ALA A 106 -6.74 2.28 -0.10
CA ALA A 106 -7.59 1.69 0.93
C ALA A 106 -6.76 1.04 2.05
N VAL A 107 -7.34 0.97 3.25
CA VAL A 107 -6.70 0.39 4.44
C VAL A 107 -7.61 -0.63 5.14
N VAL A 108 -7.01 -1.75 5.55
CA VAL A 108 -7.67 -2.82 6.32
C VAL A 108 -6.99 -3.02 7.70
N PRO A 109 -7.70 -3.51 8.73
CA PRO A 109 -7.15 -3.58 10.08
C PRO A 109 -5.97 -4.53 10.21
N LYS A 110 -5.95 -5.62 9.44
CA LYS A 110 -4.87 -6.61 9.48
C LYS A 110 -3.53 -5.95 9.15
N ALA A 111 -2.67 -5.83 10.17
CA ALA A 111 -1.36 -5.19 10.10
C ALA A 111 -1.36 -3.75 9.55
N HIS A 112 -2.50 -3.04 9.62
CA HIS A 112 -2.72 -1.78 8.93
C HIS A 112 -2.28 -1.84 7.46
N HIS A 113 -2.72 -2.88 6.75
CA HIS A 113 -2.31 -3.10 5.36
C HIS A 113 -2.97 -2.09 4.43
N HIS A 114 -2.15 -1.46 3.59
CA HIS A 114 -2.56 -0.47 2.60
C HIS A 114 -2.41 -1.03 1.19
N PHE A 115 -3.30 -0.66 0.27
CA PHE A 115 -3.21 -1.05 -1.13
C PHE A 115 -3.83 0.00 -2.04
N VAL A 116 -3.32 0.10 -3.27
CA VAL A 116 -3.82 1.03 -4.28
C VAL A 116 -5.00 0.38 -5.00
N VAL A 117 -6.15 1.04 -5.00
CA VAL A 117 -7.35 0.55 -5.70
C VAL A 117 -7.21 0.79 -7.20
N THR A 118 -7.38 -0.25 -8.00
CA THR A 118 -7.21 -0.20 -9.46
C THR A 118 -8.49 -0.44 -10.23
N ALA A 119 -9.53 -1.00 -9.63
CA ALA A 119 -10.91 -1.04 -10.15
C ALA A 119 -11.89 -1.30 -9.00
N ILE A 120 -13.15 -0.92 -9.17
CA ILE A 120 -14.20 -1.19 -8.18
C ILE A 120 -15.54 -1.46 -8.86
N ASP A 121 -16.26 -2.45 -8.32
CA ASP A 121 -17.62 -2.81 -8.71
C ASP A 121 -18.44 -3.00 -7.44
N TYR A 122 -19.24 -1.98 -7.12
CA TYR A 122 -20.08 -1.98 -5.93
C TYR A 122 -21.26 -2.95 -6.03
N ASP A 123 -21.80 -3.15 -7.22
CA ASP A 123 -22.97 -4.00 -7.44
C ASP A 123 -22.62 -5.47 -7.21
N ASN A 124 -21.41 -5.88 -7.62
CA ASN A 124 -20.90 -7.23 -7.43
C ASN A 124 -20.02 -7.39 -6.18
N ASN A 125 -19.83 -6.33 -5.38
CA ASN A 125 -18.98 -6.32 -4.19
C ASN A 125 -17.52 -6.75 -4.49
N GLN A 126 -16.96 -6.26 -5.60
CA GLN A 126 -15.62 -6.59 -6.08
C GLN A 126 -14.71 -5.35 -6.13
N LEU A 127 -13.43 -5.58 -5.90
CA LEU A 127 -12.39 -4.57 -5.96
C LEU A 127 -11.11 -5.20 -6.50
N GLU A 128 -10.45 -4.52 -7.42
CA GLU A 128 -9.09 -4.84 -7.83
C GLU A 128 -8.12 -3.88 -7.13
N SER A 129 -6.95 -4.39 -6.79
CA SER A 129 -5.87 -3.60 -6.20
C SER A 129 -4.49 -4.01 -6.68
N VAL A 130 -3.53 -3.14 -6.37
CA VAL A 130 -2.12 -3.50 -6.34
C VAL A 130 -1.60 -3.35 -4.92
N ASP A 131 -1.04 -4.43 -4.41
CA ASP A 131 -0.55 -4.58 -3.05
C ASP A 131 0.98 -4.65 -3.07
N GLY A 132 1.66 -3.69 -2.44
CA GLY A 132 3.07 -3.85 -2.10
C GLY A 132 3.25 -4.74 -0.87
N ASN A 133 4.48 -5.17 -0.61
CA ASN A 133 4.84 -5.87 0.62
C ASN A 133 4.04 -7.16 0.88
N THR A 134 3.67 -7.88 -0.17
CA THR A 134 3.03 -9.19 -0.03
C THR A 134 4.08 -10.29 0.20
N THR A 135 3.64 -11.49 0.59
CA THR A 135 4.54 -12.63 0.92
C THR A 135 5.63 -12.84 -0.12
N GLY A 136 6.89 -12.86 0.29
CA GLY A 136 8.07 -12.93 -0.58
C GLY A 136 8.61 -11.58 -1.04
N GLN A 137 8.09 -10.47 -0.46
CA GLN A 137 8.41 -9.07 -0.81
C GLN A 137 7.89 -8.64 -2.19
N TYR A 138 6.81 -9.25 -2.66
CA TYR A 138 6.26 -8.94 -3.99
C TYR A 138 5.26 -7.78 -3.95
N ILE A 139 5.22 -7.04 -5.05
CA ILE A 139 4.13 -6.19 -5.48
C ILE A 139 3.21 -7.05 -6.36
N ARG A 140 1.91 -7.09 -6.07
CA ARG A 140 0.96 -7.99 -6.75
C ARG A 140 -0.34 -7.31 -7.10
N GLN A 141 -0.90 -7.68 -8.25
CA GLN A 141 -2.30 -7.42 -8.55
C GLN A 141 -3.19 -8.43 -7.81
N ARG A 142 -4.30 -7.97 -7.24
CA ARG A 142 -5.20 -8.83 -6.48
C ARG A 142 -6.65 -8.46 -6.68
N ASP A 143 -7.49 -9.49 -6.71
CA ASP A 143 -8.94 -9.36 -6.56
C ASP A 143 -9.32 -9.50 -5.09
N LYS A 144 -10.21 -8.62 -4.65
CA LYS A 144 -10.70 -8.51 -3.27
C LYS A 144 -12.21 -8.26 -3.29
N LYS A 145 -12.81 -8.38 -2.11
CA LYS A 145 -14.16 -7.88 -1.86
C LYS A 145 -14.07 -6.49 -1.23
N ILE A 146 -15.06 -5.65 -1.50
CA ILE A 146 -15.21 -4.38 -0.77
C ILE A 146 -15.63 -4.70 0.68
N ARG A 147 -16.56 -5.65 0.84
CA ARG A 147 -17.12 -6.09 2.13
C ARG A 147 -17.04 -7.60 2.28
N TYR A 148 -16.39 -8.02 3.35
CA TYR A 148 -16.31 -9.39 3.83
C TYR A 148 -17.28 -9.61 4.99
N SER A 149 -17.83 -10.81 5.03
CA SER A 149 -18.80 -11.31 5.99
C SER A 149 -18.34 -12.63 6.60
N TRP A 150 -19.07 -13.12 7.61
CA TRP A 150 -18.79 -14.42 8.24
C TRP A 150 -18.74 -15.59 7.24
N LYS A 151 -19.44 -15.48 6.09
CA LYS A 151 -19.42 -16.49 5.03
C LYS A 151 -18.08 -16.58 4.31
N ASP A 152 -17.25 -15.55 4.42
CA ASP A 152 -15.97 -15.43 3.74
C ASP A 152 -14.80 -16.00 4.56
N GLY A 153 -15.07 -16.52 5.76
CA GLY A 153 -14.08 -17.15 6.65
C GLY A 153 -13.83 -16.40 7.96
N PRO A 154 -13.02 -16.96 8.87
CA PRO A 154 -12.95 -16.55 10.27
C PRO A 154 -12.34 -15.16 10.52
N ASP A 155 -11.56 -14.62 9.58
CA ASP A 155 -10.83 -13.35 9.73
C ASP A 155 -11.46 -12.17 8.96
N TYR A 156 -12.74 -12.27 8.58
CA TYR A 156 -13.42 -11.31 7.71
C TYR A 156 -13.31 -9.85 8.19
N ALA A 157 -13.42 -9.59 9.50
CA ALA A 157 -13.30 -8.24 10.06
C ALA A 157 -11.93 -7.61 9.78
N SER A 158 -10.86 -8.42 9.72
CA SER A 158 -9.50 -7.97 9.44
C SER A 158 -9.26 -7.65 7.95
N ARG A 159 -10.17 -8.09 7.08
CA ARG A 159 -10.15 -7.88 5.63
C ARG A 159 -11.07 -6.74 5.18
N ASN A 160 -11.99 -6.32 6.04
CA ASN A 160 -12.89 -5.20 5.75
C ASN A 160 -12.15 -3.88 5.71
N ILE A 161 -12.37 -3.11 4.65
CA ILE A 161 -11.81 -1.76 4.54
C ILE A 161 -12.47 -0.88 5.61
N TYR A 162 -11.66 -0.22 6.43
CA TYR A 162 -12.16 0.70 7.46
C TYR A 162 -11.93 2.17 7.12
N GLY A 163 -11.23 2.44 6.03
CA GLY A 163 -11.02 3.77 5.49
C GLY A 163 -10.14 3.74 4.24
N TYR A 164 -9.93 4.91 3.68
CA TYR A 164 -9.06 5.09 2.52
C TYR A 164 -8.53 6.52 2.45
N TYR A 165 -7.40 6.69 1.78
CA TYR A 165 -6.87 7.99 1.41
C TYR A 165 -7.33 8.32 -0.01
N ARG A 166 -8.04 9.44 -0.13
CA ARG A 166 -8.52 9.98 -1.40
C ARG A 166 -7.58 11.04 -1.91
N VAL A 167 -7.14 10.89 -3.16
CA VAL A 167 -6.51 11.98 -3.92
C VAL A 167 -7.57 13.02 -4.29
N LEU A 168 -7.29 14.30 -4.02
CA LEU A 168 -8.21 15.43 -4.22
C LEU A 168 -7.88 16.29 -5.45
N VAL A 169 -6.71 16.09 -6.07
CA VAL A 169 -6.24 16.84 -7.24
C VAL A 169 -6.78 16.29 -8.56
#